data_AF-A0A3D4IGS9-F1
#
_entry.id   AF-A0A3D4IGS9-F1
#
_cell.length_a   1.000
_cell.length_b   1.000
_cell.length_c   1.000
_cell.angle_alpha   90.00
_cell.angle_beta   90.00
_cell.angle_gamma   90.00
#
_symmetry.space_group_name_H-M   'P 1'
#
loop_
_entity.id
_entity.type
_entity.pdbx_description
1 polymer ?
#
loop_
_entity_poly.entity_id
_entity_poly.type
_entity_poly.pdbx_seq_one_letter_code
_entity_poly.pdbx_strand_id
1 'polypeptide(L)'
;VWPTKGIRPEYELFIPLVYEDVDECGIFRQRTMALSAKRRALISGLEASEVRTAVHDNRLPDSGYDGIRRYFPRPFAAAYCWIGAHATYDVLRAFPNVHSETANRALVISSGLEEPFTVWQTRKLIGTWGEGQYLLPFYVYDEVGTQEENITDEALTFFQIFYNDPDIHKWAIFHYAYAVLFHPEYRSHYAVNLQWDVPRIPFLPDFWGMVDLGKTLSGLHQFYKNIQPHRLNLSDSFEPIESVRRNRSGKTLMVNKNLRIEPIPDAAYQFKIGRHSAITWAVEAFNERISAPGYHDLAIEIQKTHFEEFLSTLGQIINMAVESLRLTDKLPPLELTSFTEFVQGG
;
A
#
# COMPACT_ATOMS: atom_id res chain seq x y z
N VAL A 1 -18.20 -9.69 13.41
CA VAL A 1 -18.15 -8.41 12.66
C VAL A 1 -16.71 -7.92 12.74
N TRP A 2 -16.19 -7.20 11.73
CA TRP A 2 -14.86 -6.59 11.84
C TRP A 2 -14.73 -5.81 13.17
N PRO A 3 -13.63 -5.93 13.92
CA PRO A 3 -13.56 -5.44 15.30
C PRO A 3 -13.43 -3.91 15.43
N THR A 4 -13.56 -3.16 14.33
CA THR A 4 -13.48 -1.70 14.30
C THR A 4 -14.70 -1.09 13.61
N LYS A 5 -14.95 0.19 13.87
CA LYS A 5 -15.84 1.01 13.04
C LYS A 5 -15.10 1.26 11.72
N GLY A 6 -15.27 0.35 10.76
CA GLY A 6 -14.62 0.43 9.46
C GLY A 6 -14.97 1.75 8.77
N ILE A 7 -13.98 2.40 8.16
CA ILE A 7 -14.15 3.69 7.53
C ILE A 7 -14.18 3.49 6.01
N ARG A 8 -15.22 4.00 5.33
CA ARG A 8 -15.35 4.01 3.87
C ARG A 8 -14.81 5.33 3.31
N PRO A 9 -13.53 5.42 2.93
CA PRO A 9 -13.03 6.58 2.23
C PRO A 9 -13.80 6.79 0.92
N GLU A 10 -14.64 7.82 0.87
CA GLU A 10 -15.25 8.32 -0.37
C GLU A 10 -14.21 9.17 -1.11
N TYR A 11 -13.36 8.54 -1.94
CA TYR A 11 -12.22 9.20 -2.57
C TYR A 11 -12.61 10.15 -3.70
N GLU A 12 -13.15 11.31 -3.36
CA GLU A 12 -13.07 12.48 -4.23
C GLU A 12 -12.14 13.50 -3.56
N LEU A 13 -11.05 13.86 -4.24
CA LEU A 13 -10.05 14.89 -3.86
C LEU A 13 -8.84 14.46 -2.99
N PHE A 14 -8.02 13.59 -3.54
CA PHE A 14 -6.57 13.85 -3.51
C PHE A 14 -6.22 14.57 -4.81
N ILE A 15 -5.62 15.76 -4.74
CA ILE A 15 -5.02 16.38 -5.92
C ILE A 15 -3.60 15.82 -6.00
N PRO A 16 -3.33 14.82 -6.87
CA PRO A 16 -1.97 14.35 -7.07
C PRO A 16 -1.13 15.54 -7.52
N LEU A 17 0.03 15.76 -6.88
CA LEU A 17 1.07 16.55 -7.54
C LEU A 17 1.67 15.60 -8.57
N VAL A 18 0.97 15.46 -9.70
CA VAL A 18 1.59 14.85 -10.89
C VAL A 18 2.77 15.75 -11.23
N TYR A 19 3.87 15.14 -11.66
CA TYR A 19 5.13 15.78 -12.07
C TYR A 19 4.95 17.01 -12.99
N GLU A 20 3.77 17.23 -13.57
CA GLU A 20 3.37 18.36 -14.43
C GLU A 20 2.80 19.59 -13.69
N ASP A 21 2.32 19.46 -12.44
CA ASP A 21 1.35 20.41 -11.89
C ASP A 21 1.98 21.60 -11.14
N VAL A 22 3.14 22.06 -11.60
CA VAL A 22 3.76 23.28 -11.07
C VAL A 22 4.05 24.34 -12.14
N ASP A 23 3.90 24.05 -13.44
CA ASP A 23 4.07 25.11 -14.47
C ASP A 23 2.95 25.23 -15.53
N GLU A 24 2.21 24.20 -15.94
CA GLU A 24 1.23 24.37 -17.03
C GLU A 24 -0.06 23.55 -16.84
N CYS A 25 -1.16 24.23 -16.47
CA CYS A 25 -2.50 23.65 -16.45
C CYS A 25 -2.98 23.32 -17.87
N GLY A 26 -2.88 22.05 -18.26
CA GLY A 26 -3.43 21.54 -19.50
C GLY A 26 -3.84 20.08 -19.38
N ILE A 27 -5.13 19.84 -19.07
CA ILE A 27 -5.89 18.57 -19.12
C ILE A 27 -6.25 18.00 -17.72
N PHE A 28 -7.17 18.68 -17.05
CA PHE A 28 -8.38 18.09 -16.43
C PHE A 28 -9.47 19.18 -16.38
N ARG A 29 -10.21 19.34 -17.49
CA ARG A 29 -11.52 20.03 -17.56
C ARG A 29 -12.53 19.10 -16.83
N GLN A 30 -13.39 19.48 -15.89
CA GLN A 30 -14.00 20.72 -15.44
C GLN A 30 -14.41 20.53 -13.97
N ARG A 31 -14.01 21.46 -13.07
CA ARG A 31 -14.62 21.85 -11.76
C ARG A 31 -13.58 22.09 -10.66
N THR A 32 -12.59 22.96 -10.86
CA THR A 32 -11.98 23.72 -9.74
C THR A 32 -11.20 24.94 -10.24
N MET A 33 -11.89 25.95 -10.77
CA MET A 33 -11.28 27.22 -11.22
C MET A 33 -10.98 28.21 -10.07
N ALA A 34 -10.90 27.77 -8.80
CA ALA A 34 -10.80 28.66 -7.64
C ALA A 34 -9.59 28.43 -6.70
N LEU A 35 -8.57 27.68 -7.12
CA LEU A 35 -7.41 27.35 -6.27
C LEU A 35 -6.17 28.26 -6.43
N SER A 36 -6.32 29.45 -7.05
CA SER A 36 -5.18 30.21 -7.59
C SER A 36 -4.47 31.22 -6.66
N ALA A 37 -4.88 31.47 -5.41
CA ALA A 37 -4.18 32.47 -4.56
C ALA A 37 -3.54 31.88 -3.29
N LYS A 38 -4.26 30.97 -2.60
CA LYS A 38 -3.76 30.31 -1.38
C LYS A 38 -2.58 29.37 -1.66
N ARG A 39 -2.55 28.67 -2.81
CA ARG A 39 -1.46 27.76 -3.21
C ARG A 39 -0.12 28.52 -3.34
N ARG A 40 -0.14 29.77 -3.86
CA ARG A 40 1.05 30.64 -3.94
C ARG A 40 1.51 31.18 -2.59
N ALA A 41 0.58 31.45 -1.67
CA ALA A 41 0.88 31.97 -0.34
C ALA A 41 1.42 30.88 0.63
N LEU A 42 1.11 29.59 0.40
CA LEU A 42 1.58 28.48 1.22
C LEU A 42 2.97 27.97 0.81
N ILE A 43 3.35 28.17 -0.47
CA ILE A 43 4.68 27.87 -1.04
C ILE A 43 5.67 29.02 -0.74
N SER A 44 5.36 29.92 0.20
CA SER A 44 6.02 31.23 0.42
C SER A 44 7.43 31.18 1.05
N GLY A 45 8.26 30.23 0.65
CA GLY A 45 9.68 30.22 0.97
C GLY A 45 10.58 29.49 -0.03
N LEU A 46 10.04 28.86 -1.07
CA LEU A 46 10.81 28.15 -2.09
C LEU A 46 10.28 28.50 -3.48
N GLU A 47 11.21 28.64 -4.42
CA GLU A 47 10.84 28.82 -5.83
C GLU A 47 10.17 27.54 -6.34
N ALA A 48 9.18 27.70 -7.24
CA ALA A 48 8.42 26.57 -7.79
C ALA A 48 9.34 25.51 -8.46
N SER A 49 10.48 25.95 -8.99
CA SER A 49 11.55 25.10 -9.52
C SER A 49 12.23 24.23 -8.47
N GLU A 50 12.45 24.72 -7.26
CA GLU A 50 13.08 23.98 -6.17
C GLU A 50 12.17 22.87 -5.65
N VAL A 51 10.86 23.16 -5.53
CA VAL A 51 9.85 22.14 -5.19
C VAL A 51 9.75 21.10 -6.30
N ARG A 52 9.76 21.50 -7.58
CA ARG A 52 9.77 20.58 -8.73
C ARG A 52 10.97 19.64 -8.68
N THR A 53 12.18 20.16 -8.54
CA THR A 53 13.40 19.35 -8.46
C THR A 53 13.37 18.42 -7.25
N ALA A 54 12.90 18.88 -6.10
CA ALA A 54 12.80 18.04 -4.89
C ALA A 54 11.73 16.94 -5.01
N VAL A 55 10.59 17.20 -5.66
CA VAL A 55 9.57 16.18 -5.97
C VAL A 55 10.11 15.17 -6.98
N HIS A 56 10.74 15.65 -8.06
CA HIS A 56 11.34 14.82 -9.12
C HIS A 56 12.40 13.87 -8.56
N ASP A 57 13.28 14.37 -7.70
CA ASP A 57 14.35 13.59 -7.09
C ASP A 57 13.88 12.77 -5.89
N ASN A 58 12.60 12.86 -5.52
CA ASN A 58 12.02 12.24 -4.33
C ASN A 58 12.79 12.60 -3.03
N ARG A 59 13.22 13.86 -2.92
CA ARG A 59 14.07 14.42 -1.85
C ARG A 59 13.35 15.34 -0.87
N LEU A 60 12.04 15.55 -0.99
CA LEU A 60 11.31 16.39 -0.04
C LEU A 60 11.35 15.77 1.37
N PRO A 61 11.71 16.54 2.42
CA PRO A 61 11.65 16.07 3.79
C PRO A 61 10.19 15.76 4.19
N ASP A 62 9.99 14.63 4.86
CA ASP A 62 8.68 14.17 5.33
C ASP A 62 7.95 15.23 6.20
N SER A 63 8.67 16.18 6.81
CA SER A 63 8.16 17.12 7.83
C SER A 63 8.21 18.61 7.45
N GLY A 64 8.30 18.97 6.16
CA GLY A 64 8.69 20.33 5.76
C GLY A 64 7.60 21.31 5.35
N TYR A 65 6.44 20.85 4.89
CA TYR A 65 5.46 21.72 4.22
C TYR A 65 4.03 21.37 4.62
N ASP A 66 3.34 22.28 5.30
CA ASP A 66 1.94 22.11 5.67
C ASP A 66 1.10 21.85 4.41
N GLY A 67 0.74 20.58 4.20
CA GLY A 67 -0.09 20.12 3.09
C GLY A 67 0.60 19.21 2.07
N ILE A 68 1.93 19.26 1.85
CA ILE A 68 2.58 18.30 0.93
C ILE A 68 2.98 17.05 1.69
N ARG A 69 2.49 15.90 1.24
CA ARG A 69 2.67 14.62 1.93
C ARG A 69 3.05 13.54 0.93
N ARG A 70 3.88 12.60 1.39
CA ARG A 70 4.21 11.42 0.60
C ARG A 70 3.00 10.49 0.57
N TYR A 71 2.58 10.10 -0.62
CA TYR A 71 1.47 9.17 -0.81
C TYR A 71 1.81 8.10 -1.83
N PHE A 72 1.04 7.01 -1.80
CA PHE A 72 1.17 5.91 -2.74
C PHE A 72 -0.10 5.82 -3.58
N PRO A 73 -0.18 6.47 -4.76
CA PRO A 73 -1.38 6.39 -5.61
C PRO A 73 -1.78 4.95 -5.93
N ARG A 74 -0.79 4.06 -6.03
CA ARG A 74 -0.93 2.63 -6.25
C ARG A 74 0.15 1.89 -5.45
N PRO A 75 0.04 0.56 -5.27
CA PRO A 75 1.08 -0.21 -4.62
C PRO A 75 2.45 0.05 -5.27
N PHE A 76 3.46 0.33 -4.43
CA PHE A 76 4.86 0.60 -4.84
C PHE A 76 5.14 1.88 -5.63
N ALA A 77 4.12 2.57 -6.14
CA ALA A 77 4.25 3.89 -6.76
C ALA A 77 4.32 4.95 -5.67
N ALA A 78 5.49 5.51 -5.38
CA ALA A 78 5.62 6.62 -4.45
C ALA A 78 5.49 7.95 -5.20
N ALA A 79 4.69 8.86 -4.67
CA ALA A 79 4.52 10.21 -5.18
C ALA A 79 4.30 11.20 -4.02
N TYR A 80 4.18 12.48 -4.36
CA TYR A 80 3.77 13.51 -3.41
C TYR A 80 2.37 14.00 -3.78
N CYS A 81 1.53 14.20 -2.78
CA CYS A 81 0.23 14.84 -2.95
C CYS A 81 0.16 16.07 -2.08
N TRP A 82 -0.68 17.01 -2.47
CA TRP A 82 -1.11 18.07 -1.58
C TRP A 82 -2.43 17.64 -0.91
N ILE A 83 -2.39 17.40 0.40
CA ILE A 83 -3.57 17.24 1.24
C ILE A 83 -4.18 18.62 1.42
N GLY A 84 -5.16 18.94 0.57
CA GLY A 84 -5.96 20.14 0.69
C GLY A 84 -7.11 20.01 1.69
N ALA A 85 -7.88 21.09 1.80
CA ALA A 85 -9.14 21.15 2.56
C ALA A 85 -10.24 20.17 2.09
N HIS A 86 -9.96 19.37 1.07
CA HIS A 86 -10.88 18.38 0.50
C HIS A 86 -10.39 16.94 0.63
N ALA A 87 -9.27 16.70 1.33
CA ALA A 87 -8.92 15.33 1.71
C ALA A 87 -10.07 14.75 2.52
N THR A 88 -10.44 13.51 2.22
CA THR A 88 -11.60 12.87 2.85
C THR A 88 -11.41 12.85 4.36
N TYR A 89 -12.48 13.21 5.08
CA TYR A 89 -12.51 13.23 6.54
C TYR A 89 -11.91 11.94 7.13
N ASP A 90 -12.18 10.82 6.48
CA ASP A 90 -11.75 9.49 6.81
C ASP A 90 -10.24 9.24 6.74
N VAL A 91 -9.58 9.72 5.69
CA VAL A 91 -8.11 9.61 5.60
C VAL A 91 -7.45 10.55 6.60
N LEU A 92 -8.03 11.73 6.84
CA LEU A 92 -7.55 12.67 7.85
C LEU A 92 -7.73 12.14 9.28
N ARG A 93 -8.74 11.32 9.54
CA ARG A 93 -8.88 10.61 10.82
C ARG A 93 -7.86 9.50 11.01
N ALA A 94 -7.32 8.91 9.96
CA ALA A 94 -6.27 7.90 10.07
C ALA A 94 -4.87 8.53 10.10
N PHE A 95 -4.64 9.54 9.27
CA PHE A 95 -3.32 10.12 9.02
C PHE A 95 -3.34 11.67 8.98
N PRO A 96 -3.77 12.36 10.04
CA PRO A 96 -3.95 13.82 10.02
C PRO A 96 -2.64 14.57 9.73
N ASN A 97 -1.51 14.04 10.20
CA ASN A 97 -0.20 14.71 10.14
C ASN A 97 0.95 13.70 9.93
N VAL A 98 2.16 14.22 9.70
CA VAL A 98 3.35 13.39 9.46
C VAL A 98 3.68 12.48 10.65
N HIS A 99 3.42 12.94 11.88
CA HIS A 99 3.62 12.12 13.08
C HIS A 99 2.76 10.86 13.04
N SER A 100 1.48 10.99 12.67
CA SER A 100 0.56 9.85 12.53
C SER A 100 1.01 8.84 11.46
N GLU A 101 1.74 9.24 10.42
CA GLU A 101 2.32 8.31 9.44
C GLU A 101 3.48 7.46 10.00
N THR A 102 4.08 7.89 11.10
CA THR A 102 5.11 7.11 11.80
C THR A 102 4.48 6.21 12.86
N ALA A 103 3.49 6.72 13.59
CA ALA A 103 2.84 6.06 14.72
C ALA A 103 1.71 5.09 14.33
N ASN A 104 0.94 5.40 13.29
CA ASN A 104 -0.25 4.64 12.93
C ASN A 104 0.02 3.57 11.86
N ARG A 105 -0.85 2.55 11.82
CA ARG A 105 -0.90 1.48 10.83
C ARG A 105 -2.34 1.31 10.39
N ALA A 106 -2.56 1.04 9.11
CA ALA A 106 -3.88 0.79 8.59
C ALA A 106 -3.87 -0.41 7.64
N LEU A 107 -4.92 -1.22 7.71
CA LEU A 107 -5.21 -2.22 6.69
C LEU A 107 -6.06 -1.56 5.61
N VAL A 108 -5.66 -1.76 4.37
CA VAL A 108 -6.40 -1.38 3.18
C VAL A 108 -6.99 -2.66 2.63
N ILE A 109 -8.31 -2.78 2.62
CA ILE A 109 -9.01 -3.91 2.00
C ILE A 109 -9.74 -3.43 0.76
N SER A 110 -9.71 -4.23 -0.30
CA SER A 110 -10.52 -3.97 -1.49
C SER A 110 -12.00 -4.13 -1.18
N SER A 111 -12.83 -3.31 -1.82
CA SER A 111 -14.28 -3.46 -1.88
C SER A 111 -14.73 -3.38 -3.33
N GLY A 112 -15.72 -4.16 -3.73
CA GLY A 112 -16.23 -4.13 -5.10
C GLY A 112 -16.38 -5.53 -5.69
N LEU A 113 -17.09 -5.59 -6.82
CA LEU A 113 -17.49 -6.85 -7.44
C LEU A 113 -16.48 -7.30 -8.49
N GLU A 114 -15.72 -6.38 -9.07
CA GLU A 114 -14.93 -6.67 -10.24
C GLU A 114 -13.45 -7.01 -9.96
N GLU A 115 -13.02 -7.02 -8.70
CA GLU A 115 -11.63 -7.35 -8.32
C GLU A 115 -11.56 -8.48 -7.27
N PRO A 116 -10.53 -9.35 -7.33
CA PRO A 116 -10.28 -10.30 -6.25
C PRO A 116 -10.04 -9.58 -4.92
N PHE A 117 -10.54 -10.15 -3.83
CA PHE A 117 -10.29 -9.61 -2.50
C PHE A 117 -8.80 -9.51 -2.20
N THR A 118 -8.35 -8.32 -1.78
CA THR A 118 -6.98 -8.07 -1.37
C THR A 118 -6.94 -7.28 -0.07
N VAL A 119 -5.88 -7.54 0.71
CA VAL A 119 -5.54 -6.76 1.90
C VAL A 119 -4.08 -6.34 1.81
N TRP A 120 -3.81 -5.08 2.16
CA TRP A 120 -2.48 -4.51 2.24
C TRP A 120 -2.33 -3.70 3.51
N GLN A 121 -1.16 -3.68 4.12
CA GLN A 121 -0.92 -2.82 5.28
C GLN A 121 -0.09 -1.61 4.89
N THR A 122 -0.53 -0.43 5.33
CA THR A 122 0.17 0.83 5.09
C THR A 122 0.39 1.61 6.38
N ARG A 123 1.43 2.44 6.37
CA ARG A 123 1.67 3.52 7.33
C ARG A 123 1.66 4.91 6.69
N LYS A 124 1.46 4.94 5.37
CA LYS A 124 1.47 6.14 4.54
C LYS A 124 0.11 6.28 3.87
N LEU A 125 -0.16 7.49 3.39
CA LEU A 125 -1.34 7.78 2.59
C LEU A 125 -1.31 6.93 1.33
N ILE A 126 -2.47 6.41 0.94
CA ILE A 126 -2.58 5.50 -0.19
C ILE A 126 -3.81 5.87 -1.02
N GLY A 127 -3.63 5.87 -2.34
CA GLY A 127 -4.72 6.03 -3.30
C GLY A 127 -5.44 4.71 -3.54
N THR A 128 -6.56 4.79 -4.25
CA THR A 128 -7.30 3.61 -4.69
C THR A 128 -6.68 3.00 -5.94
N TRP A 129 -6.63 1.68 -5.99
CA TRP A 129 -6.22 0.94 -7.19
C TRP A 129 -7.31 0.00 -7.72
N GLY A 130 -8.58 0.25 -7.36
CA GLY A 130 -9.76 -0.52 -7.75
C GLY A 130 -11.06 0.28 -7.53
N GLU A 131 -12.22 -0.38 -7.61
CA GLU A 131 -13.56 0.26 -7.53
C GLU A 131 -13.84 0.94 -6.18
N GLY A 132 -13.30 0.37 -5.10
CA GLY A 132 -13.39 0.95 -3.76
C GLY A 132 -12.46 0.25 -2.80
N GLN A 133 -12.15 0.91 -1.69
CA GLN A 133 -11.32 0.36 -0.63
C GLN A 133 -11.85 0.81 0.72
N TYR A 134 -11.69 -0.02 1.75
CA TYR A 134 -11.82 0.42 3.12
C TYR A 134 -10.45 0.64 3.74
N LEU A 135 -10.35 1.69 4.53
CA LEU A 135 -9.21 1.95 5.38
C LEU A 135 -9.58 1.59 6.81
N LEU A 136 -8.81 0.67 7.39
CA LEU A 136 -9.03 0.12 8.73
C LEU A 136 -7.82 0.46 9.58
N PRO A 137 -7.73 1.70 10.09
CA PRO A 137 -6.58 2.14 10.87
C PRO A 137 -6.63 1.56 12.28
N PHE A 138 -5.45 1.34 12.87
CA PHE A 138 -5.31 0.93 14.27
C PHE A 138 -5.67 2.09 15.21
N TYR A 139 -5.16 3.29 14.92
CA TYR A 139 -5.54 4.52 15.62
C TYR A 139 -6.47 5.38 14.76
N VAL A 140 -7.41 6.04 15.40
CA VAL A 140 -8.18 7.14 14.83
C VAL A 140 -7.85 8.42 15.59
N TYR A 141 -7.85 9.53 14.88
CA TYR A 141 -7.58 10.85 15.41
C TYR A 141 -8.85 11.70 15.30
N ASP A 142 -9.15 12.49 16.34
CA ASP A 142 -10.22 13.49 16.31
C ASP A 142 -9.76 14.81 15.65
N GLU A 143 -10.64 15.81 15.60
CA GLU A 143 -10.37 17.11 14.97
C GLU A 143 -9.27 17.92 15.69
N VAL A 144 -9.03 17.63 16.98
CA VAL A 144 -7.98 18.30 17.78
C VAL A 144 -6.68 17.48 17.81
N GLY A 145 -6.65 16.30 17.19
CA GLY A 145 -5.49 15.42 17.07
C GLY A 145 -5.33 14.42 18.22
N THR A 146 -6.35 14.24 19.07
CA THR A 146 -6.35 13.20 20.12
C THR A 146 -6.37 11.83 19.46
N GLN A 147 -5.46 10.96 19.89
CA GLN A 147 -5.30 9.61 19.37
C GLN A 147 -6.12 8.61 20.20
N GLU A 148 -6.91 7.78 19.53
CA GLU A 148 -7.70 6.71 20.13
C GLU A 148 -7.50 5.38 19.39
N GLU A 149 -7.53 4.25 20.10
CA GLU A 149 -7.49 2.92 19.49
C GLU A 149 -8.84 2.57 18.83
N ASN A 150 -8.80 2.11 17.58
CA ASN A 150 -10.01 1.84 16.79
C ASN A 150 -10.58 0.44 17.00
N ILE A 151 -9.81 -0.47 17.61
CA ILE A 151 -10.34 -1.76 18.08
C ILE A 151 -11.10 -1.51 19.37
N THR A 152 -12.37 -1.93 19.41
CA THR A 152 -13.24 -1.65 20.55
C THR A 152 -12.88 -2.52 21.76
N ASP A 153 -13.20 -2.03 22.96
CA ASP A 153 -12.95 -2.78 24.20
C ASP A 153 -13.84 -4.03 24.29
N GLU A 154 -15.03 -4.01 23.68
CA GLU A 154 -15.89 -5.18 23.57
C GLU A 154 -15.23 -6.26 22.71
N ALA A 155 -14.65 -5.88 21.56
CA ALA A 155 -13.91 -6.82 20.73
C ALA A 155 -12.72 -7.42 21.50
N LEU A 156 -11.96 -6.60 22.22
CA LEU A 156 -10.87 -7.09 23.08
C LEU A 156 -11.37 -8.12 24.10
N THR A 157 -12.45 -7.80 24.81
CA THR A 157 -13.07 -8.67 25.81
C THR A 157 -13.50 -10.00 25.18
N PHE A 158 -14.12 -9.98 24.00
CA PHE A 158 -14.53 -11.22 23.31
C PHE A 158 -13.34 -12.12 22.98
N PHE A 159 -12.22 -11.57 22.50
CA PHE A 159 -11.01 -12.34 22.23
C PHE A 159 -10.43 -12.94 23.52
N GLN A 160 -10.31 -12.15 24.59
CA GLN A 160 -9.79 -12.62 25.88
C GLN A 160 -10.65 -13.74 26.48
N ILE A 161 -11.99 -13.62 26.41
CA ILE A 161 -12.91 -14.66 26.89
C ILE A 161 -12.82 -15.91 26.01
N PHE A 162 -12.84 -15.76 24.68
CA PHE A 162 -12.83 -16.91 23.76
C PHE A 162 -11.54 -17.72 23.87
N TYR A 163 -10.38 -17.08 23.95
CA TYR A 163 -9.11 -17.79 24.09
C TYR A 163 -8.72 -18.08 25.54
N ASN A 164 -9.53 -17.63 26.52
CA ASN A 164 -9.22 -17.67 27.94
C ASN A 164 -7.81 -17.12 28.26
N ASP A 165 -7.48 -15.98 27.65
CA ASP A 165 -6.15 -15.38 27.69
C ASP A 165 -6.25 -13.87 27.94
N PRO A 166 -5.93 -13.39 29.16
CA PRO A 166 -5.97 -11.97 29.50
C PRO A 166 -4.80 -11.17 28.90
N ASP A 167 -3.74 -11.82 28.41
CA ASP A 167 -2.58 -11.15 27.82
C ASP A 167 -2.85 -10.69 26.38
N ILE A 168 -3.97 -11.12 25.79
CA ILE A 168 -4.43 -10.60 24.50
C ILE A 168 -4.71 -9.10 24.63
N HIS A 169 -3.99 -8.31 23.83
CA HIS A 169 -4.17 -6.87 23.66
C HIS A 169 -4.59 -6.50 22.22
N LYS A 170 -5.06 -5.28 21.99
CA LYS A 170 -5.59 -4.83 20.68
C LYS A 170 -4.60 -4.94 19.52
N TRP A 171 -3.30 -4.70 19.74
CA TRP A 171 -2.28 -4.91 18.69
C TRP A 171 -2.17 -6.36 18.24
N ALA A 172 -2.36 -7.33 19.16
CA ALA A 172 -2.42 -8.74 18.80
C ALA A 172 -3.63 -8.98 17.89
N ILE A 173 -4.82 -8.47 18.24
CA ILE A 173 -6.03 -8.60 17.42
C ILE A 173 -5.84 -7.99 16.03
N PHE A 174 -5.16 -6.84 15.92
CA PHE A 174 -4.87 -6.21 14.63
C PHE A 174 -3.99 -7.09 13.73
N HIS A 175 -2.91 -7.64 14.28
CA HIS A 175 -2.02 -8.54 13.53
C HIS A 175 -2.69 -9.88 13.21
N TYR A 176 -3.43 -10.44 14.16
CA TYR A 176 -4.26 -11.63 13.97
C TYR A 176 -5.22 -11.44 12.79
N ALA A 177 -5.97 -10.33 12.78
CA ALA A 177 -6.90 -10.01 11.70
C ALA A 177 -6.16 -9.89 10.36
N TYR A 178 -4.96 -9.30 10.35
CA TYR A 178 -4.16 -9.21 9.13
C TYR A 178 -3.77 -10.59 8.59
N ALA A 179 -3.33 -11.51 9.45
CA ALA A 179 -3.01 -12.88 9.08
C ALA A 179 -4.22 -13.63 8.51
N VAL A 180 -5.38 -13.52 9.18
CA VAL A 180 -6.63 -14.16 8.73
C VAL A 180 -7.06 -13.64 7.36
N LEU A 181 -7.05 -12.32 7.16
CA LEU A 181 -7.35 -11.72 5.85
C LEU A 181 -6.31 -12.09 4.77
N PHE A 182 -5.12 -12.50 5.18
CA PHE A 182 -4.06 -12.96 4.29
C PHE A 182 -4.13 -14.47 3.99
N HIS A 183 -4.90 -15.23 4.76
CA HIS A 183 -5.04 -16.68 4.64
C HIS A 183 -5.74 -17.08 3.33
N PRO A 184 -5.11 -17.91 2.45
CA PRO A 184 -5.69 -18.28 1.16
C PRO A 184 -7.04 -19.00 1.26
N GLU A 185 -7.16 -19.97 2.18
CA GLU A 185 -8.42 -20.69 2.39
C GLU A 185 -9.53 -19.80 2.93
N TYR A 186 -9.25 -18.83 3.82
CA TYR A 186 -10.23 -17.84 4.26
C TYR A 186 -10.78 -17.05 3.07
N ARG A 187 -9.90 -16.54 2.21
CA ARG A 187 -10.30 -15.78 1.01
C ARG A 187 -11.14 -16.61 0.05
N SER A 188 -10.76 -17.88 -0.15
CA SER A 188 -11.52 -18.80 -1.01
C SER A 188 -12.88 -19.16 -0.40
N HIS A 189 -12.93 -19.47 0.89
CA HIS A 189 -14.14 -19.86 1.59
C HIS A 189 -15.17 -18.73 1.65
N TYR A 190 -14.73 -17.50 1.92
CA TYR A 190 -15.59 -16.33 2.03
C TYR A 190 -15.61 -15.44 0.77
N ALA A 191 -15.16 -15.95 -0.39
CA ALA A 191 -14.98 -15.16 -1.60
C ALA A 191 -16.22 -14.34 -1.98
N VAL A 192 -17.42 -14.94 -1.90
CA VAL A 192 -18.68 -14.25 -2.18
C VAL A 192 -18.93 -13.15 -1.14
N ASN A 193 -18.83 -13.45 0.15
CA ASN A 193 -19.07 -12.45 1.21
C ASN A 193 -18.11 -11.26 1.13
N LEU A 194 -16.84 -11.51 0.82
CA LEU A 194 -15.80 -10.49 0.72
C LEU A 194 -16.01 -9.51 -0.45
N GLN A 195 -16.87 -9.85 -1.42
CA GLN A 195 -17.26 -8.93 -2.50
C GLN A 195 -18.31 -7.90 -2.05
N TRP A 196 -19.17 -8.26 -1.09
CA TRP A 196 -20.37 -7.47 -0.75
C TRP A 196 -20.30 -6.77 0.60
N ASP A 197 -19.63 -7.38 1.59
CA ASP A 197 -19.65 -6.95 2.99
C ASP A 197 -18.24 -6.78 3.54
N VAL A 198 -18.12 -6.02 4.64
CA VAL A 198 -16.85 -5.93 5.36
C VAL A 198 -16.45 -7.31 5.92
N PRO A 199 -15.16 -7.68 5.89
CA PRO A 199 -14.72 -9.00 6.32
C PRO A 199 -15.13 -9.32 7.76
N ARG A 200 -15.60 -10.54 7.99
CA ARG A 200 -15.81 -11.08 9.33
C ARG A 200 -14.61 -11.93 9.71
N ILE A 201 -14.02 -11.63 10.86
CA ILE A 201 -12.83 -12.33 11.35
C ILE A 201 -13.27 -13.52 12.22
N PRO A 202 -13.08 -14.78 11.78
CA PRO A 202 -13.32 -15.96 12.62
C PRO A 202 -12.27 -16.07 13.72
N PHE A 203 -12.58 -16.87 14.73
CA PHE A 203 -11.62 -17.36 15.71
C PHE A 203 -10.98 -18.65 15.17
N LEU A 204 -9.65 -18.69 15.17
CA LEU A 204 -8.84 -19.81 14.72
C LEU A 204 -8.10 -20.41 15.92
N PRO A 205 -7.86 -21.72 15.97
CA PRO A 205 -7.30 -22.37 17.16
C PRO A 205 -5.96 -21.78 17.66
N ASP A 206 -5.05 -21.44 16.73
CA ASP A 206 -3.73 -20.89 17.06
C ASP A 206 -3.70 -19.36 16.96
N PHE A 207 -4.24 -18.67 17.98
CA PHE A 207 -4.27 -17.20 18.01
C PHE A 207 -2.87 -16.59 17.88
N TRP A 208 -1.93 -16.99 18.75
CA TRP A 208 -0.60 -16.37 18.80
C TRP A 208 0.25 -16.69 17.56
N GLY A 209 0.11 -17.88 16.97
CA GLY A 209 0.74 -18.18 15.68
C GLY A 209 0.23 -17.29 14.56
N MET A 210 -1.08 -16.99 14.53
CA MET A 210 -1.64 -16.01 13.58
C MET A 210 -1.18 -14.59 13.88
N VAL A 211 -1.04 -14.20 15.15
CA VAL A 211 -0.47 -12.89 15.53
C VAL A 211 0.96 -12.75 15.00
N ASP A 212 1.80 -13.77 15.18
CA ASP A 212 3.21 -13.74 14.75
C ASP A 212 3.34 -13.77 13.23
N LEU A 213 2.49 -14.52 12.53
CA LEU A 213 2.38 -14.43 11.08
C LEU A 213 1.99 -13.01 10.64
N GLY A 214 0.98 -12.43 11.27
CA GLY A 214 0.48 -11.10 10.97
C GLY A 214 1.55 -10.03 11.17
N LYS A 215 2.32 -10.10 12.26
CA LYS A 215 3.48 -9.23 12.52
C LYS A 215 4.54 -9.39 11.43
N THR A 216 4.86 -10.62 11.04
CA THR A 216 5.86 -10.93 10.02
C THR A 216 5.45 -10.36 8.66
N LEU A 217 4.23 -10.63 8.21
CA LEU A 217 3.67 -10.07 6.97
C LEU A 217 3.63 -8.53 7.01
N SER A 218 3.21 -7.96 8.14
CA SER A 218 3.20 -6.51 8.37
C SER A 218 4.59 -5.91 8.20
N GLY A 219 5.62 -6.57 8.74
CA GLY A 219 7.02 -6.15 8.59
C GLY A 219 7.47 -6.19 7.12
N LEU A 220 7.22 -7.32 6.44
CA LEU A 220 7.59 -7.51 5.03
C LEU A 220 6.95 -6.44 4.12
N HIS A 221 5.66 -6.19 4.27
CA HIS A 221 4.91 -5.32 3.37
C HIS A 221 5.19 -3.83 3.58
N GLN A 222 5.44 -3.40 4.82
CA GLN A 222 5.72 -2.00 5.11
C GLN A 222 7.18 -1.60 4.88
N PHE A 223 8.09 -2.54 5.16
CA PHE A 223 9.52 -2.31 5.13
C PHE A 223 10.18 -3.11 4.01
N TYR A 224 9.44 -3.37 2.92
CA TYR A 224 9.97 -4.10 1.76
C TYR A 224 11.26 -3.47 1.22
N LYS A 225 11.37 -2.13 1.28
CA LYS A 225 12.57 -1.38 0.88
C LYS A 225 13.82 -1.65 1.75
N ASN A 226 13.67 -2.33 2.88
CA ASN A 226 14.77 -2.73 3.75
C ASN A 226 15.12 -4.22 3.58
N ILE A 227 14.39 -4.95 2.74
CA ILE A 227 14.68 -6.36 2.45
C ILE A 227 15.93 -6.42 1.55
N GLN A 228 16.75 -7.45 1.71
CA GLN A 228 17.85 -7.73 0.78
C GLN A 228 17.27 -7.93 -0.63
N PRO A 229 17.67 -7.16 -1.66
CA PRO A 229 17.10 -7.30 -2.99
C PRO A 229 17.35 -8.69 -3.58
N HIS A 230 16.36 -9.25 -4.26
CA HIS A 230 16.57 -10.38 -5.17
C HIS A 230 17.62 -9.97 -6.21
N ARG A 231 18.59 -10.84 -6.45
CA ARG A 231 19.67 -10.55 -7.40
C ARG A 231 19.11 -10.59 -8.82
N LEU A 232 19.06 -9.42 -9.45
CA LEU A 232 18.71 -9.25 -10.85
C LEU A 232 19.99 -8.98 -11.65
N ASN A 233 20.06 -9.56 -12.85
CA ASN A 233 21.10 -9.30 -13.82
C ASN A 233 20.48 -8.68 -15.08
N LEU A 234 21.32 -7.97 -15.82
CA LEU A 234 21.00 -7.45 -17.14
C LEU A 234 21.63 -8.37 -18.19
N SER A 235 20.86 -8.73 -19.22
CA SER A 235 21.35 -9.60 -20.29
C SER A 235 22.36 -8.93 -21.21
N ASP A 236 22.41 -7.59 -21.20
CA ASP A 236 23.29 -6.77 -22.03
C ASP A 236 23.70 -5.50 -21.26
N SER A 237 24.63 -4.75 -21.84
CA SER A 237 25.01 -3.42 -21.40
C SER A 237 23.83 -2.45 -21.38
N PHE A 238 23.95 -1.39 -20.57
CA PHE A 238 22.92 -0.37 -20.46
C PHE A 238 22.74 0.35 -21.81
N GLU A 239 21.58 0.15 -22.41
CA GLU A 239 21.04 0.90 -23.54
C GLU A 239 19.96 1.90 -23.05
N PRO A 240 19.52 2.88 -23.88
CA PRO A 240 18.42 3.75 -23.51
C PRO A 240 17.19 2.96 -23.05
N ILE A 241 16.60 3.40 -21.95
CA ILE A 241 15.41 2.81 -21.35
C ILE A 241 14.22 3.24 -22.20
N GLU A 242 13.54 2.30 -22.87
CA GLU A 242 12.33 2.60 -23.63
C GLU A 242 11.09 2.39 -22.74
N SER A 243 10.90 1.16 -22.25
CA SER A 243 9.84 0.82 -21.30
C SER A 243 10.06 -0.59 -20.77
N VAL A 244 9.70 -0.84 -19.51
CA VAL A 244 9.80 -2.18 -18.94
C VAL A 244 8.50 -2.93 -19.22
N ARG A 245 8.56 -4.03 -19.98
CA ARG A 245 7.40 -4.84 -20.35
C ARG A 245 7.71 -6.31 -20.23
N ARG A 246 6.68 -7.12 -19.98
CA ARG A 246 6.86 -8.58 -20.06
C ARG A 246 7.08 -8.99 -21.51
N ASN A 247 7.96 -9.97 -21.72
CA ASN A 247 8.08 -10.64 -23.01
C ASN A 247 6.82 -11.46 -23.34
N ARG A 248 6.76 -12.03 -24.55
CA ARG A 248 5.60 -12.85 -24.99
C ARG A 248 5.32 -14.06 -24.10
N SER A 249 6.33 -14.64 -23.47
CA SER A 249 6.13 -15.77 -22.53
C SER A 249 5.63 -15.32 -21.16
N GLY A 250 5.66 -14.02 -20.85
CA GLY A 250 5.21 -13.45 -19.59
C GLY A 250 6.19 -13.60 -18.42
N LYS A 251 7.37 -14.21 -18.63
CA LYS A 251 8.31 -14.58 -17.57
C LYS A 251 9.47 -13.60 -17.39
N THR A 252 9.91 -12.97 -18.46
CA THR A 252 11.06 -12.05 -18.46
C THR A 252 10.58 -10.62 -18.66
N LEU A 253 11.24 -9.66 -18.00
CA LEU A 253 11.03 -8.25 -18.27
C LEU A 253 12.05 -7.75 -19.32
N MET A 254 11.55 -7.09 -20.35
CA MET A 254 12.30 -6.43 -21.41
C MET A 254 12.27 -4.92 -21.17
N VAL A 255 13.42 -4.27 -21.20
CA VAL A 255 13.57 -2.81 -21.08
C VAL A 255 13.54 -2.14 -22.46
N ASN A 256 14.05 -2.85 -23.46
CA ASN A 256 14.00 -2.53 -24.88
C ASN A 256 14.16 -3.86 -25.66
N LYS A 257 14.51 -3.81 -26.96
CA LYS A 257 14.68 -5.01 -27.80
C LYS A 257 15.82 -5.94 -27.37
N ASN A 258 16.88 -5.42 -26.75
CA ASN A 258 18.12 -6.14 -26.45
C ASN A 258 18.32 -6.41 -24.95
N LEU A 259 17.85 -5.48 -24.11
CA LEU A 259 18.07 -5.48 -22.68
C LEU A 259 16.94 -6.16 -21.90
N ARG A 260 17.28 -7.19 -21.12
CA ARG A 260 16.36 -7.94 -20.27
C ARG A 260 16.78 -7.91 -18.80
N ILE A 261 15.80 -7.99 -17.92
CA ILE A 261 15.97 -8.12 -16.47
C ILE A 261 15.62 -9.56 -16.07
N GLU A 262 16.60 -10.29 -15.54
CA GLU A 262 16.46 -11.72 -15.21
C GLU A 262 17.42 -12.18 -14.08
N PRO A 263 17.09 -13.24 -13.33
CA PRO A 263 15.85 -14.00 -13.35
C PRO A 263 14.75 -13.36 -12.49
N ILE A 264 13.48 -13.64 -12.81
CA ILE A 264 12.33 -13.30 -11.96
C ILE A 264 11.63 -14.61 -11.60
N PRO A 265 11.54 -15.00 -10.31
CA PRO A 265 10.86 -16.21 -9.89
C PRO A 265 9.37 -16.20 -10.29
N ASP A 266 8.86 -17.32 -10.81
CA ASP A 266 7.44 -17.44 -11.21
C ASP A 266 6.49 -17.12 -10.05
N ALA A 267 6.85 -17.48 -8.81
CA ALA A 267 6.10 -17.18 -7.60
C ALA A 267 5.89 -15.66 -7.37
N ALA A 268 6.83 -14.81 -7.77
CA ALA A 268 6.69 -13.36 -7.61
C ALA A 268 5.53 -12.78 -8.44
N TYR A 269 5.18 -13.42 -9.56
CA TYR A 269 4.03 -13.04 -10.39
C TYR A 269 2.69 -13.54 -9.83
N GLN A 270 2.70 -14.50 -8.90
CA GLN A 270 1.50 -15.05 -8.28
C GLN A 270 0.99 -14.17 -7.14
N PHE A 271 1.89 -13.41 -6.49
CA PHE A 271 1.50 -12.44 -5.46
C PHE A 271 0.75 -11.27 -6.09
N LYS A 272 -0.56 -11.19 -5.86
CA LYS A 272 -1.46 -10.18 -6.44
C LYS A 272 -1.94 -9.16 -5.41
N ILE A 273 -2.03 -7.91 -5.85
CA ILE A 273 -2.67 -6.79 -5.15
C ILE A 273 -3.70 -6.21 -6.13
N GLY A 274 -4.99 -6.36 -5.83
CA GLY A 274 -6.05 -6.21 -6.83
C GLY A 274 -5.86 -7.14 -8.03
N ARG A 275 -6.05 -6.59 -9.24
CA ARG A 275 -5.90 -7.33 -10.51
C ARG A 275 -4.45 -7.62 -10.92
N HIS A 276 -3.49 -6.84 -10.40
CA HIS A 276 -2.10 -6.86 -10.85
C HIS A 276 -1.19 -7.61 -9.88
N SER A 277 -0.16 -8.27 -10.41
CA SER A 277 0.92 -8.82 -9.56
C SER A 277 1.76 -7.68 -8.97
N ALA A 278 2.45 -7.93 -7.86
CA ALA A 278 3.39 -6.95 -7.31
C ALA A 278 4.46 -6.51 -8.32
N ILE A 279 4.91 -7.42 -9.18
CA ILE A 279 5.84 -7.12 -10.28
C ILE A 279 5.22 -6.17 -11.31
N THR A 280 3.96 -6.42 -11.68
CA THR A 280 3.24 -5.54 -12.61
C THR A 280 3.10 -4.14 -12.02
N TRP A 281 2.74 -4.02 -10.75
CA TRP A 281 2.66 -2.71 -10.07
C TRP A 281 3.99 -1.97 -10.06
N ALA A 282 5.09 -2.65 -9.71
CA ALA A 282 6.42 -2.05 -9.72
C ALA A 282 6.84 -1.56 -11.13
N VAL A 283 6.54 -2.35 -12.15
CA VAL A 283 6.83 -2.03 -13.56
C VAL A 283 5.99 -0.87 -14.05
N GLU A 284 4.70 -0.85 -13.75
CA GLU A 284 3.81 0.27 -14.12
C GLU A 284 4.25 1.57 -13.47
N ALA A 285 4.58 1.54 -12.16
CA ALA A 285 5.09 2.72 -11.45
C ALA A 285 6.37 3.28 -12.08
N PHE A 286 7.29 2.40 -12.49
CA PHE A 286 8.51 2.82 -13.18
C PHE A 286 8.24 3.35 -14.58
N ASN A 287 7.37 2.68 -15.34
CA ASN A 287 6.98 3.14 -16.68
C ASN A 287 6.29 4.51 -16.64
N GLU A 288 5.47 4.78 -15.62
CA GLU A 288 4.85 6.07 -15.40
C GLU A 288 5.90 7.16 -15.16
N ARG A 289 6.90 6.88 -14.30
CA ARG A 289 8.03 7.79 -14.05
C ARG A 289 8.80 8.14 -15.32
N ILE A 290 9.15 7.14 -16.14
CA ILE A 290 9.95 7.38 -17.36
C ILE A 290 9.12 8.00 -18.51
N SER A 291 7.80 7.88 -18.46
CA SER A 291 6.90 8.51 -19.44
C SER A 291 6.61 9.98 -19.11
N ALA A 292 7.05 10.48 -17.95
CA ALA A 292 6.88 11.87 -17.58
C ALA A 292 7.60 12.81 -18.58
N PRO A 293 7.00 13.95 -18.96
CA PRO A 293 7.66 14.92 -19.82
C PRO A 293 9.04 15.31 -19.30
N GLY A 294 10.03 15.40 -20.20
CA GLY A 294 11.40 15.78 -19.86
C GLY A 294 12.27 14.64 -19.28
N TYR A 295 11.72 13.47 -18.96
CA TYR A 295 12.53 12.36 -18.44
C TYR A 295 13.64 11.94 -19.42
N HIS A 296 13.32 11.81 -20.70
CA HIS A 296 14.29 11.43 -21.73
C HIS A 296 15.31 12.53 -22.08
N ASP A 297 15.05 13.78 -21.63
CA ASP A 297 15.99 14.90 -21.77
C ASP A 297 17.01 14.93 -20.61
N LEU A 298 16.80 14.14 -19.55
CA LEU A 298 17.74 14.01 -18.44
C LEU A 298 19.08 13.43 -18.90
N ALA A 299 20.17 13.80 -18.22
CA ALA A 299 21.48 13.20 -18.45
C ALA A 299 21.43 11.66 -18.30
N ILE A 300 22.15 10.94 -19.16
CA ILE A 300 22.17 9.47 -19.18
C ILE A 300 22.53 8.89 -17.81
N GLU A 301 23.45 9.53 -17.07
CA GLU A 301 23.85 9.12 -15.72
C GLU A 301 22.70 9.18 -14.70
N ILE A 302 21.80 10.16 -14.85
CA ILE A 302 20.58 10.29 -14.02
C ILE A 302 19.60 9.17 -14.38
N GLN A 303 19.38 8.92 -15.68
CA GLN A 303 18.52 7.83 -16.13
C GLN A 303 19.03 6.46 -15.65
N LYS A 304 20.35 6.23 -15.69
CA LYS A 304 21.00 5.04 -15.12
C LYS A 304 20.75 4.91 -13.63
N THR A 305 20.93 5.99 -12.87
CA THR A 305 20.67 6.01 -11.42
C THR A 305 19.22 5.63 -11.12
N HIS A 306 18.25 6.23 -11.84
CA HIS A 306 16.83 5.89 -11.69
C HIS A 306 16.54 4.42 -12.01
N PHE A 307 17.24 3.85 -12.99
CA PHE A 307 17.10 2.44 -13.36
C PHE A 307 17.71 1.49 -12.33
N GLU A 308 18.88 1.82 -11.77
CA GLU A 308 19.50 1.05 -10.69
C GLU A 308 18.64 1.05 -9.42
N GLU A 309 18.05 2.20 -9.06
CA GLU A 309 17.06 2.32 -7.99
C GLU A 309 15.84 1.43 -8.24
N PHE A 310 15.36 1.41 -9.49
CA PHE A 310 14.26 0.54 -9.90
C PHE A 310 14.63 -0.94 -9.78
N LEU A 311 15.82 -1.36 -10.23
CA LEU A 311 16.27 -2.75 -10.11
C LEU A 311 16.38 -3.19 -8.64
N SER A 312 16.93 -2.33 -7.78
CA SER A 312 16.99 -2.60 -6.34
C SER A 312 15.60 -2.74 -5.74
N THR A 313 14.70 -1.80 -6.03
CA THR A 313 13.32 -1.80 -5.53
C THR A 313 12.53 -3.00 -6.05
N LEU A 314 12.70 -3.36 -7.32
CA LEU A 314 12.09 -4.52 -7.94
C LEU A 314 12.58 -5.82 -7.27
N GLY A 315 13.88 -5.94 -7.03
CA GLY A 315 14.45 -7.08 -6.32
C GLY A 315 13.90 -7.23 -4.90
N GLN A 316 13.67 -6.12 -4.21
CA GLN A 316 13.05 -6.09 -2.89
C GLN A 316 11.60 -6.55 -2.92
N ILE A 317 10.84 -6.06 -3.90
CA ILE A 317 9.45 -6.46 -4.12
C ILE A 317 9.34 -7.94 -4.49
N ILE A 318 10.29 -8.48 -5.28
CA ILE A 318 10.36 -9.92 -5.59
C ILE A 318 10.50 -10.74 -4.31
N ASN A 319 11.48 -10.42 -3.46
CA ASN A 319 11.71 -11.18 -2.25
C ASN A 319 10.56 -11.02 -1.24
N MET A 320 9.98 -9.82 -1.12
CA MET A 320 8.75 -9.60 -0.35
C MET A 320 7.62 -10.52 -0.84
N ALA A 321 7.33 -10.52 -2.14
CA ALA A 321 6.25 -11.32 -2.72
C ALA A 321 6.46 -12.82 -2.51
N VAL A 322 7.66 -13.33 -2.80
CA VAL A 322 8.00 -14.75 -2.64
C VAL A 322 7.92 -15.17 -1.18
N GLU A 323 8.46 -14.37 -0.27
CA GLU A 323 8.46 -14.69 1.15
C GLU A 323 7.04 -14.67 1.72
N SER A 324 6.20 -13.71 1.34
CA SER A 324 4.81 -13.65 1.79
C SER A 324 4.01 -14.88 1.33
N LEU A 325 4.23 -15.37 0.10
CA LEU A 325 3.61 -16.62 -0.35
C LEU A 325 4.15 -17.83 0.41
N ARG A 326 5.48 -17.89 0.64
CA ARG A 326 6.12 -18.96 1.40
C ARG A 326 5.63 -19.03 2.85
N LEU A 327 5.21 -17.91 3.43
CA LEU A 327 4.60 -17.86 4.75
C LEU A 327 3.17 -18.39 4.74
N THR A 328 2.37 -18.07 3.71
CA THR A 328 1.00 -18.58 3.59
C THR A 328 0.92 -20.06 3.23
N ASP A 329 1.87 -20.58 2.45
CA ASP A 329 1.91 -21.99 2.06
C ASP A 329 2.15 -22.94 3.26
N LYS A 330 2.66 -22.39 4.37
CA LYS A 330 2.92 -23.12 5.61
C LYS A 330 1.74 -23.10 6.59
N LEU A 331 0.65 -22.42 6.26
CA LEU A 331 -0.49 -22.32 7.15
C LEU A 331 -1.22 -23.67 7.25
N PRO A 332 -1.73 -24.02 8.44
CA PRO A 332 -2.64 -25.14 8.56
C PRO A 332 -3.93 -24.88 7.77
N PRO A 333 -4.72 -25.92 7.45
CA PRO A 333 -6.06 -25.75 6.91
C PRO A 333 -6.91 -24.83 7.79
N LEU A 334 -7.87 -24.15 7.18
CA LEU A 334 -8.78 -23.24 7.87
C LEU A 334 -9.74 -24.05 8.76
N GLU A 335 -9.40 -24.14 10.05
CA GLU A 335 -10.26 -24.72 11.08
C GLU A 335 -11.15 -23.64 11.68
N LEU A 336 -12.41 -23.62 11.24
CA LEU A 336 -13.42 -22.70 11.77
C LEU A 336 -14.02 -23.28 13.05
N THR A 337 -13.71 -22.68 14.20
CA THR A 337 -14.36 -23.04 15.46
C THR A 337 -15.69 -22.29 15.56
N SER A 338 -16.82 -23.00 15.71
CA SER A 338 -18.08 -22.32 15.98
C SER A 338 -18.13 -21.86 17.45
N PHE A 339 -18.72 -20.69 17.70
CA PHE A 339 -18.93 -20.20 19.07
C PHE A 339 -19.78 -21.17 19.91
N THR A 340 -20.68 -21.92 19.25
CA THR A 340 -21.54 -22.94 19.86
C THR A 340 -20.78 -24.17 20.34
N GLU A 341 -19.77 -24.63 19.60
CA GLU A 341 -18.92 -25.77 20.02
C GLU A 341 -18.04 -25.39 21.22
N PHE A 342 -17.60 -24.13 21.30
CA PHE A 342 -16.82 -23.63 22.42
C PHE A 342 -17.64 -23.55 23.73
N VAL A 343 -18.87 -23.03 23.68
CA VAL A 343 -19.74 -22.91 24.87
C VAL A 343 -20.20 -24.26 25.41
N GLN A 344 -20.27 -25.30 24.57
CA GLN A 344 -20.70 -26.65 24.99
C GLN A 344 -19.55 -27.56 25.45
N GLY A 345 -18.29 -27.19 25.18
CA GLY A 345 -17.09 -27.99 25.48
C GLY A 345 -16.26 -27.51 26.67
N GLY A 346 -16.65 -26.42 27.33
CA GLY A 346 -15.95 -25.80 28.47
C GLY A 346 -16.49 -26.19 29.85
#